data_AF-A0A177NFN5-F1
#
_entry.id   AF-A0A177NFN5-F1
#
_cell.length_a   1.000
_cell.length_b   1.000
_cell.length_c   1.000
_cell.angle_alpha   90.00
_cell.angle_beta   90.00
_cell.angle_gamma   90.00
#
_symmetry.space_group_name_H-M   'P 1'
#
loop_
_entity.id
_entity.type
_entity.pdbx_description
1 polymer ?
#
loop_
_entity_poly.entity_id
_entity_poly.type
_entity_poly.pdbx_seq_one_letter_code
_entity_poly.pdbx_strand_id
1 'polypeptide(L)'
;MKMAKANPADLDMALELAYALESISSRHGATMPETIAKPQGGEDDTEPFSVEDSENCRRVCEYLIRLAPSASLFRVVMGMTVLLDPTNKVVDPTASTLEHHPDTLAALAAMAKSASDGRE
;
A
#
# COMPACT_ATOMS: atom_id res chain seq x y z
N MET A 1 -18.89 0.54 -6.10
CA MET A 1 -19.27 0.88 -4.71
C MET A 1 -18.78 2.29 -4.34
N LYS A 2 -19.11 2.86 -3.16
CA LYS A 2 -18.47 4.10 -2.66
C LYS A 2 -17.73 3.82 -1.33
N MET A 3 -16.54 4.39 -1.19
CA MET A 3 -15.65 4.23 -0.03
C MET A 3 -15.08 5.59 0.38
N ALA A 4 -14.78 5.80 1.67
CA ALA A 4 -13.99 6.94 2.10
C ALA A 4 -12.51 6.74 1.68
N LYS A 5 -11.82 7.82 1.26
CA LYS A 5 -10.39 7.72 0.96
C LYS A 5 -9.58 7.31 2.20
N ALA A 6 -8.51 6.56 1.96
CA ALA A 6 -7.39 6.50 2.89
C ALA A 6 -6.80 7.91 3.10
N ASN A 7 -6.42 8.21 4.33
CA ASN A 7 -5.61 9.36 4.72
C ASN A 7 -4.11 8.95 4.73
N PRO A 8 -3.15 9.88 4.91
CA PRO A 8 -1.73 9.54 4.93
C PRO A 8 -1.38 8.44 5.94
N ALA A 9 -1.80 8.57 7.20
CA ALA A 9 -1.51 7.58 8.24
C ALA A 9 -2.05 6.17 7.93
N ASP A 10 -3.17 6.04 7.19
CA ASP A 10 -3.65 4.73 6.71
C ASP A 10 -2.71 4.12 5.67
N LEU A 11 -2.12 4.94 4.80
CA LEU A 11 -1.17 4.51 3.77
C LEU A 11 0.19 4.19 4.40
N ASP A 12 0.69 5.06 5.27
CA ASP A 12 1.97 4.91 5.97
C ASP A 12 1.99 3.61 6.79
N MET A 13 0.96 3.36 7.61
CA MET A 13 0.81 2.11 8.38
C MET A 13 0.63 0.88 7.46
N ALA A 14 -0.08 1.01 6.32
CA ALA A 14 -0.23 -0.11 5.39
C ALA A 14 1.08 -0.47 4.67
N LEU A 15 1.95 0.51 4.41
CA LEU A 15 3.30 0.30 3.89
C LEU A 15 4.22 -0.29 4.97
N GLU A 16 4.22 0.26 6.19
CA GLU A 16 4.97 -0.27 7.34
C GLU A 16 4.62 -1.75 7.62
N LEU A 17 3.33 -2.09 7.50
CA LEU A 17 2.84 -3.47 7.61
C LEU A 17 3.29 -4.36 6.44
N ALA A 18 3.22 -3.85 5.20
CA ALA A 18 3.65 -4.61 4.02
C ALA A 18 5.15 -4.94 4.10
N TYR A 19 6.00 -3.95 4.38
CA TYR A 19 7.44 -4.14 4.56
C TYR A 19 7.74 -5.11 5.70
N ALA A 20 7.07 -4.97 6.86
CA ALA A 20 7.28 -5.88 7.98
C ALA A 20 6.92 -7.35 7.65
N LEU A 21 5.91 -7.57 6.81
CA LEU A 21 5.54 -8.91 6.33
C LEU A 21 6.54 -9.43 5.27
N GLU A 22 7.07 -8.57 4.40
CA GLU A 22 8.10 -8.94 3.42
C GLU A 22 9.45 -9.28 4.10
N SER A 23 9.88 -8.53 5.12
CA SER A 23 11.10 -8.83 5.89
C SER A 23 11.08 -10.24 6.49
N ILE A 24 10.00 -10.62 7.18
CA ILE A 24 9.89 -11.92 7.86
C ILE A 24 9.58 -13.09 6.91
N SER A 25 9.22 -12.83 5.65
CA SER A 25 8.91 -13.85 4.63
C SER A 25 9.90 -13.90 3.47
N SER A 26 10.95 -13.08 3.51
CA SER A 26 11.96 -12.97 2.44
C SER A 26 12.65 -14.30 2.14
N ARG A 27 12.45 -14.77 0.89
CA ARG A 27 13.05 -16.01 0.35
C ARG A 27 14.59 -15.99 0.29
N HIS A 28 15.23 -14.83 0.44
CA HIS A 28 16.68 -14.66 0.36
C HIS A 28 17.35 -14.67 1.76
N GLY A 29 16.54 -14.80 2.82
CA GLY A 29 16.93 -14.57 4.20
C GLY A 29 15.88 -13.69 4.85
N ALA A 30 15.20 -14.21 5.87
CA ALA A 30 14.20 -13.46 6.62
C ALA A 30 14.88 -12.59 7.68
N THR A 31 14.38 -11.39 7.90
CA THR A 31 14.93 -10.41 8.85
C THR A 31 13.85 -9.82 9.74
N MET A 32 14.24 -9.35 10.92
CA MET A 32 13.37 -8.58 11.79
C MET A 32 12.98 -7.27 11.07
N PRO A 33 11.71 -6.83 11.14
CA PRO A 33 11.31 -5.54 10.59
C PRO A 33 12.15 -4.40 11.17
N GLU A 34 12.66 -3.52 10.31
CA GLU A 34 13.65 -2.47 10.64
C GLU A 34 13.29 -1.67 11.91
N THR A 35 12.04 -1.24 12.02
CA THR A 35 11.47 -0.48 13.16
C THR A 35 11.63 -1.17 14.52
N ILE A 36 11.86 -2.48 14.57
CA ILE A 36 12.04 -3.28 15.80
C ILE A 36 13.33 -4.11 15.82
N ALA A 37 14.21 -3.96 14.83
CA ALA A 37 15.49 -4.66 14.77
C ALA A 37 16.46 -4.13 15.84
N LYS A 38 17.29 -5.02 16.39
CA LYS A 38 18.44 -4.66 17.22
C LYS A 38 19.62 -4.31 16.29
N PRO A 39 20.40 -3.25 16.56
CA PRO A 39 21.63 -2.97 15.81
C PRO A 39 22.58 -4.18 15.84
N GLN A 40 23.22 -4.50 14.73
CA GLN A 40 24.20 -5.58 14.65
C GLN A 40 25.64 -5.02 14.76
N GLY A 41 26.60 -5.94 14.90
CA GLY A 41 28.03 -5.62 15.01
C GLY A 41 28.86 -6.01 13.79
N GLY A 42 28.23 -6.20 12.62
CA GLY A 42 28.84 -6.76 11.41
C GLY A 42 28.65 -5.90 10.15
N GLU A 43 29.07 -6.43 9.00
CA GLU A 43 28.91 -5.76 7.70
C GLU A 43 27.47 -5.81 7.16
N ASP A 44 26.66 -6.76 7.65
CA ASP A 44 25.21 -6.81 7.46
C ASP A 44 24.56 -6.34 8.77
N ASP A 45 23.95 -5.15 8.76
CA ASP A 45 23.36 -4.52 9.96
C ASP A 45 21.92 -5.03 10.25
N THR A 46 21.48 -6.07 9.54
CA THR A 46 20.10 -6.56 9.61
C THR A 46 19.98 -7.72 10.60
N GLU A 47 19.18 -7.56 11.66
CA GLU A 47 18.90 -8.67 12.60
C GLU A 47 18.11 -9.79 11.87
N PRO A 48 18.59 -11.05 11.85
CA PRO A 48 17.91 -12.14 11.17
C PRO A 48 16.61 -12.54 11.90
N PHE A 49 15.59 -12.95 11.14
CA PHE A 49 14.33 -13.48 11.68
C PHE A 49 14.31 -15.02 11.62
N SER A 50 13.85 -15.65 12.70
CA SER A 50 13.52 -17.09 12.73
C SER A 50 12.14 -17.32 13.34
N VAL A 51 11.30 -18.08 12.64
CA VAL A 51 9.99 -18.52 13.15
C VAL A 51 10.11 -19.55 14.29
N GLU A 52 11.25 -20.26 14.35
CA GLU A 52 11.55 -21.21 15.43
C GLU A 52 12.07 -20.52 16.70
N ASP A 53 12.45 -19.24 16.63
CA ASP A 53 12.75 -18.45 17.82
C ASP A 53 11.49 -17.75 18.36
N SER A 54 11.10 -18.19 19.56
CA SER A 54 9.98 -17.60 20.31
C SER A 54 10.15 -16.11 20.65
N GLU A 55 11.37 -15.58 20.81
CA GLU A 55 11.58 -14.14 21.05
C GLU A 55 11.31 -13.34 19.77
N ASN A 56 11.86 -13.78 18.65
CA ASN A 56 11.61 -13.25 17.31
C ASN A 56 10.11 -13.18 16.99
N CYS A 57 9.43 -14.33 17.03
CA CYS A 57 7.97 -14.41 16.82
C CYS A 57 7.19 -13.52 17.78
N ARG A 58 7.56 -13.49 19.07
CA ARG A 58 6.90 -12.64 20.06
C ARG A 58 7.06 -11.15 19.73
N ARG A 59 8.27 -10.70 19.39
CA ARG A 59 8.55 -9.29 19.05
C ARG A 59 7.78 -8.83 17.83
N VAL A 60 7.74 -9.66 16.78
CA VAL A 60 6.94 -9.40 15.57
C VAL A 60 5.44 -9.34 15.91
N CYS A 61 4.91 -10.30 16.67
CA CYS A 61 3.50 -10.27 17.09
C CYS A 61 3.16 -9.05 17.96
N GLU A 62 3.99 -8.69 18.95
CA GLU A 62 3.78 -7.51 19.78
C GLU A 62 3.82 -6.20 18.96
N TYR A 63 4.64 -6.14 17.91
CA TYR A 63 4.71 -5.01 16.99
C TYR A 63 3.48 -4.92 16.09
N LEU A 64 3.10 -6.02 15.42
CA LEU A 64 1.93 -6.07 14.54
C LEU A 64 0.63 -5.75 15.29
N ILE A 65 0.50 -6.17 16.55
CA ILE A 65 -0.64 -5.85 17.43
C ILE A 65 -0.71 -4.36 17.79
N ARG A 66 0.43 -3.64 17.84
CA ARG A 66 0.49 -2.19 18.07
C ARG A 66 0.30 -1.38 16.79
N LEU A 67 0.75 -1.92 15.65
CA LEU A 67 0.67 -1.28 14.34
C LEU A 67 -0.75 -1.34 13.74
N ALA A 68 -1.40 -2.51 13.76
CA ALA A 68 -2.72 -2.71 13.15
C ALA A 68 -3.83 -1.73 13.62
N PRO A 69 -3.90 -1.26 14.89
CA PRO A 69 -4.88 -0.27 15.32
C PRO A 69 -4.45 1.19 15.15
N SER A 70 -3.24 1.50 14.68
CA SER A 70 -2.76 2.90 14.57
C SER A 70 -3.50 3.69 13.47
N ALA A 71 -3.94 2.99 12.41
CA ALA A 71 -4.71 3.54 11.30
C ALA A 71 -5.62 2.46 10.67
N SER A 72 -6.20 2.72 9.49
CA SER A 72 -7.25 1.88 8.89
C SER A 72 -6.81 1.16 7.62
N LEU A 73 -6.16 0.00 7.78
CA LEU A 73 -5.78 -0.89 6.67
C LEU A 73 -6.96 -1.19 5.72
N PHE A 74 -8.16 -1.38 6.29
CA PHE A 74 -9.39 -1.63 5.54
C PHE A 74 -9.75 -0.48 4.58
N ARG A 75 -9.44 0.80 4.91
CA ARG A 75 -9.65 1.93 3.99
C ARG A 75 -8.67 1.94 2.82
N VAL A 76 -7.46 1.38 2.99
CA VAL A 76 -6.51 1.19 1.88
C VAL A 76 -6.96 0.02 0.99
N VAL A 77 -7.17 -1.16 1.58
CA VAL A 77 -7.50 -2.39 0.82
C VAL A 77 -8.83 -2.26 0.08
N MET A 78 -9.92 -1.90 0.76
CA MET A 78 -11.21 -1.68 0.10
C MET A 78 -11.19 -0.45 -0.82
N GLY A 79 -10.36 0.55 -0.52
CA GLY A 79 -10.12 1.67 -1.42
C GLY A 79 -9.58 1.21 -2.77
N MET A 80 -8.59 0.30 -2.77
CA MET A 80 -8.06 -0.33 -3.97
C MET A 80 -9.09 -1.24 -4.66
N THR A 81 -9.85 -2.05 -3.91
CA THR A 81 -10.93 -2.87 -4.50
C THR A 81 -11.99 -2.02 -5.21
N VAL A 82 -12.35 -0.86 -4.64
CA VAL A 82 -13.31 0.07 -5.25
C VAL A 82 -12.72 0.87 -6.42
N LEU A 83 -11.41 1.14 -6.39
CA LEU A 83 -10.68 1.77 -7.50
C LEU A 83 -10.61 0.87 -8.73
N LEU A 84 -10.32 -0.42 -8.54
CA LEU A 84 -10.15 -1.43 -9.60
C LEU A 84 -11.45 -2.07 -10.08
N ASP A 85 -12.55 -1.93 -9.33
CA ASP A 85 -13.89 -2.41 -9.72
C ASP A 85 -14.36 -1.67 -11.00
N PRO A 86 -14.50 -2.36 -12.15
CA PRO A 86 -14.78 -1.74 -13.44
C PRO A 86 -16.17 -1.08 -13.49
N THR A 87 -17.09 -1.44 -12.57
CA THR A 87 -18.41 -0.79 -12.49
C THR A 87 -18.31 0.65 -11.99
N ASN A 88 -17.20 1.05 -11.36
CA ASN A 88 -16.96 2.41 -10.89
C ASN A 88 -16.28 3.31 -11.94
N LYS A 89 -15.78 2.75 -13.05
CA LYS A 89 -15.17 3.47 -14.18
C LYS A 89 -14.10 4.52 -13.78
N VAL A 90 -13.23 4.19 -12.82
CA VAL A 90 -12.18 5.12 -12.36
C VAL A 90 -10.87 4.91 -13.13
N VAL A 91 -10.43 3.65 -13.24
CA VAL A 91 -9.27 3.25 -14.03
C VAL A 91 -9.69 2.50 -15.30
N ASP A 92 -8.80 2.41 -16.30
CA ASP A 92 -9.00 1.57 -17.48
C ASP A 92 -8.87 0.08 -17.08
N PRO A 93 -9.91 -0.76 -17.28
CA PRO A 93 -9.88 -2.18 -16.92
C PRO A 93 -9.09 -3.05 -17.91
N THR A 94 -8.53 -2.47 -18.97
CA THR A 94 -7.71 -3.15 -20.00
C THR A 94 -6.23 -2.76 -19.95
N ALA A 95 -5.87 -1.74 -19.19
CA ALA A 95 -4.48 -1.33 -18.98
C ALA A 95 -3.74 -2.28 -18.01
N SER A 96 -2.42 -2.40 -18.19
CA SER A 96 -1.52 -3.10 -17.24
C SER A 96 -1.01 -2.20 -16.10
N THR A 97 -1.47 -0.95 -16.05
CA THR A 97 -1.11 0.10 -15.09
C THR A 97 -2.35 0.88 -14.68
N LEU A 98 -2.25 1.74 -13.65
CA LEU A 98 -3.39 2.49 -13.08
C LEU A 98 -3.76 3.73 -13.94
N GLU A 99 -4.07 3.50 -15.21
CA GLU A 99 -4.45 4.54 -16.16
C GLU A 99 -5.89 5.04 -15.96
N HIS A 100 -6.19 6.27 -16.38
CA HIS A 100 -7.55 6.81 -16.33
C HIS A 100 -8.51 6.08 -17.28
N HIS A 101 -9.73 5.79 -16.81
CA HIS A 101 -10.77 5.16 -17.64
C HIS A 101 -11.07 5.97 -18.93
N PRO A 102 -11.30 5.32 -20.09
CA PRO A 102 -11.51 6.01 -21.37
C PRO A 102 -12.60 7.10 -21.35
N ASP A 103 -13.73 6.88 -20.69
CA ASP A 103 -14.79 7.89 -20.49
C ASP A 103 -14.26 9.19 -19.85
N THR A 104 -13.32 9.08 -18.90
CA THR A 104 -12.69 10.24 -18.22
C THR A 104 -11.78 11.00 -19.18
N LEU A 105 -10.97 10.29 -19.97
CA LEU A 105 -10.10 10.90 -20.99
C LEU A 105 -10.92 11.60 -22.08
N ALA A 106 -12.02 10.98 -22.53
CA ALA A 106 -12.95 11.58 -23.49
C ALA A 106 -13.63 12.84 -22.94
N ALA A 107 -14.06 12.82 -21.66
CA ALA A 107 -14.65 13.98 -21.00
C ALA A 107 -13.64 15.13 -20.85
N LEU A 108 -12.39 14.84 -20.47
CA LEU A 108 -11.31 15.82 -20.39
C LEU A 108 -11.01 16.46 -21.75
N ALA A 109 -10.93 15.66 -22.82
CA ALA A 109 -10.72 16.14 -24.17
C ALA A 109 -11.89 17.03 -24.68
N ALA A 110 -13.14 16.64 -24.38
CA ALA A 110 -14.31 17.44 -24.72
C ALA A 110 -14.32 18.79 -23.99
N MET A 111 -14.00 18.83 -22.69
CA MET A 111 -13.89 20.08 -21.93
C MET A 111 -12.74 20.96 -22.44
N ALA A 112 -11.60 20.38 -22.79
CA ALA A 112 -10.47 21.12 -23.37
C ALA A 112 -10.86 21.81 -24.68
N LYS A 113 -11.59 21.11 -25.56
CA LYS A 113 -12.12 21.69 -26.80
C LYS A 113 -13.14 22.80 -26.54
N SER A 114 -14.10 22.59 -25.64
CA SER A 114 -15.05 23.66 -25.27
C SER A 114 -14.37 24.91 -24.70
N ALA A 115 -13.17 24.76 -24.11
CA ALA A 115 -12.36 25.86 -23.59
C ALA A 115 -11.44 26.53 -24.64
N SER A 116 -11.20 25.92 -25.81
CA SER A 116 -10.61 26.59 -26.98
C SER A 116 -11.67 27.33 -27.79
N ASP A 117 -12.76 26.65 -28.11
CA ASP A 117 -13.80 27.13 -29.03
C ASP A 117 -14.59 28.33 -28.43
N GLY A 118 -14.52 28.52 -27.11
CA GLY A 118 -15.10 29.66 -26.38
C GLY A 118 -14.13 30.84 -26.15
N ARG A 119 -13.08 30.99 -26.97
CA ARG A 119 -12.09 32.09 -26.89
C ARG A 119 -11.90 32.87 -28.21
N GLU A 120 -12.76 32.62 -29.20
CA GLU A 120 -12.87 33.39 -30.45
C GLU A 120 -14.01 34.42 -30.36
#